data_AF-A0A067DQ57-F1
#
_entry.id   AF-A0A067DQ57-F1
#
_cell.length_a   1.000
_cell.length_b   1.000
_cell.length_c   1.000
_cell.angle_alpha   90.00
_cell.angle_beta   90.00
_cell.angle_gamma   90.00
#
_symmetry.space_group_name_H-M   'P 1'
#
loop_
_entity.id
_entity.type
_entity.pdbx_description
1 polymer ?
#
loop_
_entity_poly.entity_id
_entity_poly.type
_entity_poly.pdbx_seq_one_letter_code
_entity_poly.pdbx_strand_id
1 'polypeptide(L)'
;MNFPLFYLFIYSKVCPRATFLLFCPSVLYSKESHWLVISFVLLGSRTGTLVTAYLLLVLGFIGLTWASVEAGNLRAIMLLTCAVICGYIYQCPPFRLSYQGLGEPLCFAAFGPFATTAFYLLLGSTRENLCLSITATVLSASLLVGLTTSLILFCSHFHQVEGDRNVGKMSPLVRLGTERGSVVVKWAVMILYSLLFAIGLSRALPLSCIFLCAMTSPIGKLVVSYVEENHKDKGKIFMAKYYCVRFHALFGAALVAGLITARILVTKHIPKLVFQ
;
A
#
# COMPACT_ATOMS: atom_id res chain seq x y z
N MET A 1 18.43 -12.91 14.06
CA MET A 1 17.56 -12.07 14.92
C MET A 1 16.35 -11.67 14.10
N ASN A 2 15.17 -11.97 14.64
CA ASN A 2 13.89 -12.12 13.94
C ASN A 2 13.40 -10.81 13.31
N PHE A 3 13.28 -10.79 11.98
CA PHE A 3 12.53 -9.79 11.22
C PHE A 3 11.03 -10.13 11.30
N PRO A 4 10.16 -9.31 11.92
CA PRO A 4 8.74 -9.57 11.84
C PRO A 4 8.16 -8.99 10.54
N LEU A 5 7.33 -9.81 9.89
CA LEU A 5 6.39 -9.46 8.84
C LEU A 5 5.53 -8.26 9.27
N PHE A 6 5.72 -7.08 8.68
CA PHE A 6 4.86 -5.91 8.93
C PHE A 6 4.53 -5.10 7.66
N TYR A 7 4.53 -5.74 6.50
CA TYR A 7 3.56 -5.33 5.49
C TYR A 7 2.28 -6.03 5.92
N LEU A 8 1.41 -5.35 6.67
CA LEU A 8 0.00 -5.66 6.94
C LEU A 8 -0.75 -4.35 6.97
N PHE A 9 -1.57 -4.02 5.96
CA PHE A 9 -2.88 -3.35 6.08
C PHE A 9 -3.44 -2.84 4.72
N ILE A 10 -4.74 -3.11 4.48
CA ILE A 10 -5.69 -2.54 3.47
C ILE A 10 -5.86 -3.26 2.10
N TYR A 11 -6.86 -4.15 2.00
CA TYR A 11 -8.15 -3.92 1.30
C TYR A 11 -9.01 -5.21 1.35
N SER A 12 -10.19 -5.11 1.99
CA SER A 12 -11.24 -6.13 2.00
C SER A 12 -12.21 -5.92 0.84
N LYS A 13 -11.99 -6.58 -0.31
CA LYS A 13 -13.05 -7.13 -1.19
C LYS A 13 -12.46 -8.20 -2.13
N VAL A 14 -12.72 -9.47 -1.77
CA VAL A 14 -12.78 -10.67 -2.64
C VAL A 14 -11.45 -11.38 -2.96
N CYS A 15 -11.39 -12.71 -2.74
CA CYS A 15 -10.43 -13.75 -3.19
C CYS A 15 -9.16 -14.07 -2.35
N PRO A 16 -8.58 -15.29 -2.43
CA PRO A 16 -8.67 -16.26 -1.34
C PRO A 16 -7.47 -16.33 -0.39
N ARG A 17 -6.28 -15.97 -0.85
CA ARG A 17 -5.03 -16.53 -0.32
C ARG A 17 -4.05 -15.52 0.26
N ALA A 18 -4.49 -14.36 0.74
CA ALA A 18 -3.57 -13.41 1.38
C ALA A 18 -4.23 -12.58 2.48
N THR A 19 -3.55 -12.50 3.63
CA THR A 19 -4.10 -12.17 4.95
C THR A 19 -4.11 -10.71 5.36
N PHE A 20 -5.07 -9.87 4.93
CA PHE A 20 -4.96 -8.42 5.23
C PHE A 20 -6.32 -7.73 5.42
N LEU A 21 -6.66 -7.43 6.67
CA LEU A 21 -7.86 -6.72 7.13
C LEU A 21 -7.70 -5.20 7.04
N LEU A 22 -8.68 -4.46 6.49
CA LEU A 22 -9.31 -3.24 7.06
C LEU A 22 -10.30 -2.67 6.03
N PHE A 23 -11.47 -2.24 6.56
CA PHE A 23 -12.59 -1.50 5.94
C PHE A 23 -13.30 -2.08 4.70
N CYS A 24 -14.45 -2.75 4.93
CA CYS A 24 -15.79 -2.48 4.35
C CYS A 24 -16.67 -3.77 4.43
N PRO A 25 -17.83 -3.76 5.10
CA PRO A 25 -18.58 -4.97 5.48
C PRO A 25 -19.42 -5.61 4.36
N SER A 26 -18.98 -5.58 3.09
CA SER A 26 -19.86 -6.03 1.99
C SER A 26 -19.34 -7.06 0.99
N VAL A 27 -18.10 -7.53 0.95
CA VAL A 27 -17.77 -8.66 0.06
C VAL A 27 -16.53 -9.43 0.51
N LEU A 28 -16.65 -10.73 0.83
CA LEU A 28 -15.50 -11.65 0.95
C LEU A 28 -15.95 -13.10 0.67
N TYR A 29 -15.66 -13.57 -0.55
CA TYR A 29 -15.78 -14.98 -0.97
C TYR A 29 -14.37 -15.53 -1.20
N SER A 30 -14.09 -16.74 -0.65
CA SER A 30 -12.89 -17.60 -0.81
C SER A 30 -11.64 -17.06 -0.07
N LYS A 31 -10.65 -17.79 0.51
CA LYS A 31 -10.36 -19.19 0.95
C LYS A 31 -8.84 -19.35 1.32
N GLU A 32 -8.58 -19.74 2.57
CA GLU A 32 -7.32 -20.29 3.14
C GLU A 32 -6.35 -19.31 3.84
N SER A 33 -6.76 -18.86 5.03
CA SER A 33 -5.94 -18.69 6.27
C SER A 33 -6.69 -17.97 7.43
N HIS A 34 -7.99 -17.65 7.27
CA HIS A 34 -8.78 -16.77 8.15
C HIS A 34 -9.98 -17.48 8.80
N TRP A 35 -9.74 -18.57 9.51
CA TRP A 35 -10.78 -19.57 9.84
C TRP A 35 -11.98 -19.06 10.65
N LEU A 36 -11.85 -18.05 11.53
CA LEU A 36 -12.98 -17.54 12.33
C LEU A 36 -13.88 -16.55 11.59
N VAL A 37 -13.29 -15.53 10.94
CA VAL A 37 -14.05 -14.52 10.17
C VAL A 37 -14.70 -15.17 8.95
N ILE A 38 -13.97 -16.04 8.26
CA ILE A 38 -14.51 -16.79 7.11
C ILE A 38 -15.61 -17.74 7.56
N SER A 39 -15.50 -18.40 8.74
CA SER A 39 -16.57 -19.24 9.26
C SER A 39 -17.87 -18.46 9.45
N PHE A 40 -17.87 -17.29 10.09
CA PHE A 40 -19.11 -16.51 10.25
C PHE A 40 -19.69 -15.98 8.92
N VAL A 41 -18.83 -15.61 7.96
CA VAL A 41 -19.26 -15.18 6.62
C VAL A 41 -19.84 -16.35 5.82
N LEU A 42 -19.24 -17.55 5.90
CA LEU A 42 -19.73 -18.78 5.28
C LEU A 42 -21.00 -19.32 5.95
N LEU A 43 -21.16 -19.08 7.25
CA LEU A 43 -22.36 -19.40 8.04
C LEU A 43 -23.49 -18.36 7.89
N GLY A 44 -23.28 -17.30 7.08
CA GLY A 44 -24.29 -16.26 6.83
C GLY A 44 -24.57 -15.30 8.01
N SER A 45 -23.76 -15.32 9.07
CA SER A 45 -23.99 -14.52 10.27
C SER A 45 -23.40 -13.12 10.14
N ARG A 46 -24.23 -12.15 9.72
CA ARG A 46 -23.86 -10.72 9.63
C ARG A 46 -23.32 -10.17 10.95
N THR A 47 -23.91 -10.59 12.08
CA THR A 47 -23.50 -10.16 13.43
C THR A 47 -22.11 -10.67 13.79
N GLY A 48 -21.79 -11.94 13.48
CA GLY A 48 -20.48 -12.52 13.77
C GLY A 48 -19.34 -11.84 13.00
N THR A 49 -19.55 -11.52 11.71
CA THR A 49 -18.58 -10.77 10.90
C THR A 49 -18.34 -9.37 11.48
N LEU A 50 -19.40 -8.68 11.88
CA LEU A 50 -19.34 -7.33 12.42
C LEU A 50 -18.65 -7.29 13.79
N VAL A 51 -18.99 -8.20 14.70
CA VAL A 51 -18.33 -8.34 16.00
C VAL A 51 -16.84 -8.62 15.81
N THR A 52 -16.48 -9.55 14.93
CA THR A 52 -15.07 -9.89 14.69
C THR A 52 -14.30 -8.71 14.09
N ALA A 53 -14.92 -7.95 13.18
CA ALA A 53 -14.33 -6.74 12.63
C ALA A 53 -14.08 -5.68 13.72
N TYR A 54 -15.02 -5.47 14.63
CA TYR A 54 -14.84 -4.55 15.77
C TYR A 54 -13.75 -5.04 16.73
N LEU A 55 -13.70 -6.33 17.05
CA LEU A 55 -12.65 -6.89 17.91
C LEU A 55 -11.25 -6.67 17.29
N LEU A 56 -11.10 -6.98 15.99
CA LEU A 56 -9.84 -6.77 15.28
C LEU A 56 -9.46 -5.28 15.19
N LEU A 57 -10.44 -4.40 15.04
CA LEU A 57 -10.22 -2.95 15.06
C LEU A 57 -9.72 -2.49 16.44
N VAL A 58 -10.37 -2.93 17.51
CA VAL A 58 -9.98 -2.61 18.90
C VAL A 58 -8.58 -3.15 19.18
N LEU A 59 -8.30 -4.41 18.82
CA LEU A 59 -6.98 -5.02 18.98
C LEU A 59 -5.90 -4.28 18.17
N GLY A 60 -6.20 -3.90 16.92
CA GLY A 60 -5.29 -3.12 16.09
C GLY A 60 -5.01 -1.74 16.68
N PHE A 61 -6.04 -1.06 17.21
CA PHE A 61 -5.90 0.23 17.88
C PHE A 61 -5.08 0.13 19.17
N ILE A 62 -5.33 -0.90 20.00
CA ILE A 62 -4.54 -1.19 21.20
C ILE A 62 -3.08 -1.48 20.83
N GLY A 63 -2.83 -2.31 19.81
CA GLY A 63 -1.47 -2.62 19.35
C GLY A 63 -0.72 -1.39 18.84
N LEU A 64 -1.39 -0.54 18.04
CA LEU A 64 -0.80 0.71 17.52
C LEU A 64 -0.53 1.71 18.65
N THR A 65 -1.45 1.88 19.59
CA THR A 65 -1.28 2.79 20.73
C THR A 65 -0.19 2.29 21.68
N TRP A 66 -0.14 1.00 21.98
CA TRP A 66 0.92 0.42 22.78
C TRP A 66 2.30 0.58 22.12
N ALA A 67 2.44 0.19 20.85
CA ALA A 67 3.70 0.35 20.12
C ALA A 67 4.14 1.82 20.04
N SER A 68 3.17 2.73 19.90
CA SER A 68 3.40 4.18 19.86
C SER A 68 3.88 4.74 21.21
N VAL A 69 3.26 4.31 22.31
CA VAL A 69 3.64 4.72 23.67
C VAL A 69 5.02 4.17 24.03
N GLU A 70 5.28 2.89 23.73
CA GLU A 70 6.57 2.25 23.97
C GLU A 70 7.70 2.94 23.19
N ALA A 71 7.45 3.29 21.93
CA ALA A 71 8.43 4.00 21.11
C ALA A 71 8.65 5.46 21.55
N GLY A 72 7.74 6.05 22.34
CA GLY A 72 7.82 7.44 22.82
C GLY A 72 7.89 8.51 21.72
N ASN A 73 7.60 8.16 20.47
CA ASN A 73 7.85 9.03 19.31
C ASN A 73 6.56 9.72 18.84
N LEU A 74 6.29 10.91 19.38
CA LEU A 74 5.09 11.70 19.07
C LEU A 74 4.86 11.90 17.57
N ARG A 75 5.94 12.08 16.77
CA ARG A 75 5.84 12.26 15.31
C ARG A 75 5.24 11.03 14.62
N ALA A 76 5.63 9.83 15.05
CA ALA A 76 5.07 8.60 14.52
C ALA A 76 3.57 8.46 14.85
N ILE A 77 3.17 8.83 16.08
CA ILE A 77 1.76 8.83 16.52
C ILE A 77 0.94 9.78 15.66
N MET A 78 1.43 11.01 15.45
CA MET A 78 0.76 12.00 14.60
C MET A 78 0.57 11.49 13.17
N LEU A 79 1.61 10.90 12.57
CA LEU A 79 1.55 10.36 11.21
C LEU A 79 0.58 9.18 11.10
N LEU A 80 0.58 8.23 12.05
CA LEU A 80 -0.40 7.15 12.09
C LEU A 80 -1.82 7.68 12.25
N THR A 81 -2.01 8.68 13.11
CA THR A 81 -3.30 9.35 13.30
C THR A 81 -3.79 9.98 12.00
N CYS A 82 -2.90 10.67 11.27
CA CYS A 82 -3.21 11.21 9.94
C CYS A 82 -3.60 10.10 8.94
N ALA A 83 -2.90 8.97 8.93
CA ALA A 83 -3.25 7.83 8.07
C ALA A 83 -4.65 7.25 8.39
N VAL A 84 -5.00 7.14 9.67
CA VAL A 84 -6.33 6.72 10.12
C VAL A 84 -7.40 7.73 9.72
N ILE A 85 -7.14 9.03 9.90
CA ILE A 85 -8.03 10.11 9.46
C ILE A 85 -8.26 10.03 7.95
N CYS A 86 -7.22 9.79 7.14
CA CYS A 86 -7.36 9.57 5.70
C CYS A 86 -8.32 8.42 5.38
N GLY A 87 -8.23 7.30 6.10
CA GLY A 87 -9.15 6.17 5.96
C GLY A 87 -10.60 6.51 6.34
N TYR A 88 -10.78 7.31 7.39
CA TYR A 88 -12.10 7.80 7.81
C TYR A 88 -12.72 8.72 6.75
N ILE A 89 -12.03 9.79 6.36
CA ILE A 89 -12.55 10.76 5.38
C ILE A 89 -12.75 10.14 3.99
N TYR A 90 -12.01 9.08 3.67
CA TYR A 90 -12.16 8.29 2.44
C TYR A 90 -13.57 7.69 2.32
N GLN A 91 -14.09 7.04 3.36
CA GLN A 91 -15.31 6.21 3.25
C GLN A 91 -16.48 6.64 4.16
N CYS A 92 -16.23 7.33 5.27
CA CYS A 92 -17.23 7.60 6.30
C CYS A 92 -17.98 8.94 6.09
N PRO A 93 -19.27 9.03 6.50
CA PRO A 93 -19.97 10.32 6.61
C PRO A 93 -19.28 11.27 7.61
N PRO A 94 -19.40 12.59 7.42
CA PRO A 94 -20.11 13.28 6.34
C PRO A 94 -19.29 13.40 5.02
N PHE A 95 -18.00 13.09 5.03
CA PHE A 95 -17.10 13.46 3.92
C PHE A 95 -17.21 12.55 2.70
N ARG A 96 -17.07 11.22 2.88
CA ARG A 96 -17.11 10.20 1.82
C ARG A 96 -16.31 10.60 0.57
N LEU A 97 -15.08 11.09 0.72
CA LEU A 97 -14.31 11.68 -0.39
C LEU A 97 -13.99 10.68 -1.52
N SER A 98 -14.03 9.36 -1.26
CA SER A 98 -13.98 8.33 -2.31
C SER A 98 -15.11 8.47 -3.33
N TYR A 99 -16.30 8.92 -2.91
CA TYR A 99 -17.44 9.18 -3.78
C TYR A 99 -17.24 10.40 -4.67
N GLN A 100 -16.27 11.25 -4.34
CA GLN A 100 -15.92 12.44 -5.10
C GLN A 100 -14.69 12.22 -5.99
N GLY A 101 -14.18 10.98 -6.07
CA GLY A 101 -13.01 10.63 -6.87
C GLY A 101 -11.67 11.03 -6.24
N LEU A 102 -11.62 11.27 -4.92
CA LEU A 102 -10.41 11.58 -4.17
C LEU A 102 -9.81 10.35 -3.47
N GLY A 103 -10.19 9.14 -3.90
CA GLY A 103 -9.74 7.91 -3.28
C GLY A 103 -8.23 7.69 -3.39
N GLU A 104 -7.69 7.91 -4.59
CA GLU A 104 -6.30 7.65 -4.95
C GLU A 104 -5.32 8.62 -4.27
N PRO A 105 -5.59 9.94 -4.17
CA PRO A 105 -4.78 10.85 -3.37
C PRO A 105 -4.79 10.51 -1.88
N LEU A 106 -5.95 10.12 -1.33
CA LEU A 106 -6.06 9.72 0.08
C LEU A 106 -5.33 8.41 0.37
N CYS A 107 -5.44 7.45 -0.54
CA CYS A 107 -4.67 6.21 -0.51
C CYS A 107 -3.17 6.52 -0.54
N PHE A 108 -2.74 7.36 -1.48
CA PHE A 108 -1.36 7.78 -1.63
C PHE A 108 -0.82 8.36 -0.31
N ALA A 109 -1.52 9.33 0.26
CA ALA A 109 -1.11 10.01 1.49
C ALA A 109 -1.05 9.04 2.69
N ALA A 110 -2.08 8.20 2.84
CA ALA A 110 -2.18 7.25 3.95
C ALA A 110 -1.02 6.24 3.95
N PHE A 111 -0.73 5.58 2.83
CA PHE A 111 0.29 4.53 2.78
C PHE A 111 1.69 5.04 2.53
N GLY A 112 1.82 6.08 1.70
CA GLY A 112 3.10 6.66 1.37
C GLY A 112 3.64 7.47 2.56
N PRO A 113 3.51 8.80 2.56
CA PRO A 113 4.18 9.65 3.53
C PRO A 113 3.77 9.38 4.98
N PHE A 114 2.52 9.01 5.25
CA PHE A 114 2.05 8.83 6.64
C PHE A 114 2.47 7.48 7.22
N ALA A 115 1.90 6.36 6.76
CA ALA A 115 2.18 5.05 7.34
C ALA A 115 3.66 4.65 7.18
N THR A 116 4.24 4.78 5.98
CA THR A 116 5.63 4.35 5.75
C THR A 116 6.61 5.11 6.65
N THR A 117 6.46 6.43 6.76
CA THR A 117 7.35 7.24 7.61
C THR A 117 7.11 6.97 9.10
N ALA A 118 5.86 6.75 9.51
CA ALA A 118 5.56 6.42 10.90
C ALA A 118 6.21 5.10 11.32
N PHE A 119 6.08 4.04 10.50
CA PHE A 119 6.72 2.75 10.79
C PHE A 119 8.25 2.84 10.78
N TYR A 120 8.83 3.66 9.89
CA TYR A 120 10.26 3.96 9.94
C TYR A 120 10.67 4.58 11.28
N LEU A 121 9.92 5.57 11.75
CA LEU A 121 10.19 6.23 13.03
C LEU A 121 10.02 5.26 14.21
N LEU A 122 8.96 4.44 14.23
CA LEU A 122 8.73 3.46 15.29
C LEU A 122 9.85 2.41 15.35
N LEU A 123 10.27 1.88 14.20
CA LEU A 123 11.28 0.83 14.14
C LEU A 123 12.71 1.35 14.37
N GLY A 124 12.95 2.63 14.09
CA GLY A 124 14.24 3.30 14.32
C GLY A 124 14.40 3.92 15.71
N SER A 125 13.33 4.00 16.51
CA SER A 125 13.37 4.59 17.86
C SER A 125 13.85 3.56 18.88
N THR A 126 15.15 3.25 18.89
CA THR A 126 15.79 2.75 20.12
C THR A 126 16.00 3.92 21.10
N ARG A 127 15.95 3.67 22.42
CA ARG A 127 16.00 4.68 23.49
C ARG A 127 17.13 5.72 23.38
N GLU A 128 18.18 5.44 22.60
CA GLU A 128 19.34 6.31 22.40
C GLU A 128 19.22 7.27 21.21
N ASN A 129 18.24 7.09 20.31
CA ASN A 129 18.07 7.89 19.08
C ASN A 129 16.71 8.61 19.03
N LEU A 130 16.38 9.40 20.07
CA LEU A 130 15.14 10.18 20.15
C LEU A 130 14.95 11.16 18.96
N CYS A 131 16.03 11.48 18.23
CA CYS A 131 16.04 12.41 17.11
C CYS A 131 16.31 11.74 15.75
N LEU A 132 15.65 10.61 15.45
CA LEU A 132 15.68 10.04 14.10
C LEU A 132 15.11 11.09 13.10
N SER A 133 15.93 11.53 12.15
CA SER A 133 15.52 12.50 11.14
C SER A 133 14.87 11.80 9.94
N ILE A 134 13.84 12.43 9.36
CA ILE A 134 13.22 11.94 8.14
C ILE A 134 14.19 12.22 6.99
N THR A 135 14.77 11.16 6.44
CA THR A 135 15.77 11.27 5.37
C THR A 135 15.11 11.33 3.99
N ALA A 136 15.84 11.87 3.01
CA ALA A 136 15.42 11.84 1.61
C ALA A 136 15.12 10.42 1.10
N THR A 137 15.83 9.40 1.62
CA THR A 137 15.60 7.98 1.32
C THR A 137 14.24 7.50 1.79
N VAL A 138 13.83 7.88 3.00
CA VAL A 138 12.52 7.49 3.55
C VAL A 138 11.40 8.17 2.78
N LEU A 139 11.52 9.49 2.52
CA LEU A 139 10.54 10.21 1.71
C LEU A 139 10.41 9.61 0.31
N SER A 140 11.54 9.28 -0.31
CA SER A 140 11.60 8.64 -1.63
C SER A 140 10.92 7.27 -1.64
N ALA A 141 11.25 6.41 -0.67
CA ALA A 141 10.61 5.11 -0.54
C ALA A 141 9.09 5.25 -0.32
N SER A 142 8.69 6.18 0.56
CA SER A 142 7.28 6.46 0.85
C SER A 142 6.50 6.94 -0.38
N LEU A 143 7.11 7.76 -1.23
CA LEU A 143 6.52 8.23 -2.49
C LEU A 143 6.27 7.05 -3.45
N LEU A 144 7.28 6.20 -3.67
CA LEU A 144 7.16 5.04 -4.57
C LEU A 144 6.14 4.00 -4.06
N VAL A 145 6.13 3.75 -2.75
CA VAL A 145 5.14 2.88 -2.09
C VAL A 145 3.74 3.47 -2.25
N GLY A 146 3.55 4.76 -1.96
CA GLY A 146 2.27 5.44 -2.13
C GLY A 146 1.73 5.32 -3.56
N LEU A 147 2.56 5.56 -4.58
CA LEU A 147 2.16 5.47 -5.99
C LEU A 147 1.69 4.07 -6.39
N THR A 148 2.47 3.04 -6.03
CA THR A 148 2.10 1.65 -6.32
C THR A 148 0.83 1.23 -5.58
N THR A 149 0.61 1.74 -4.37
CA THR A 149 -0.61 1.45 -3.59
C THR A 149 -1.85 2.12 -4.19
N SER A 150 -1.74 3.39 -4.61
CA SER A 150 -2.83 4.09 -5.29
C SER A 150 -3.18 3.47 -6.64
N LEU A 151 -2.19 2.90 -7.35
CA LEU A 151 -2.43 2.17 -8.59
C LEU A 151 -3.31 0.93 -8.36
N ILE A 152 -3.16 0.22 -7.24
CA ILE A 152 -4.04 -0.90 -6.86
C ILE A 152 -5.49 -0.42 -6.73
N LEU A 153 -5.70 0.69 -6.01
CA LEU A 153 -7.04 1.25 -5.81
C LEU A 153 -7.64 1.67 -7.15
N PHE A 154 -6.88 2.38 -7.99
CA PHE A 154 -7.33 2.80 -9.31
C PHE A 154 -7.75 1.61 -10.19
N CYS A 155 -6.91 0.57 -10.26
CA CYS A 155 -7.20 -0.64 -11.03
C CYS A 155 -8.41 -1.43 -10.49
N SER A 156 -8.75 -1.27 -9.20
CA SER A 156 -9.95 -1.90 -8.63
C SER A 156 -11.26 -1.33 -9.19
N HIS A 157 -11.27 -0.07 -9.64
CA HIS A 157 -12.47 0.59 -10.16
C HIS A 157 -12.92 0.07 -11.52
N PHE A 158 -12.03 -0.52 -12.33
CA PHE A 158 -12.40 -1.02 -13.66
C PHE A 158 -13.50 -2.09 -13.63
N HIS A 159 -13.53 -2.93 -12.60
CA HIS A 159 -14.58 -3.94 -12.44
C HIS A 159 -15.88 -3.37 -11.84
N GLN A 160 -15.83 -2.17 -11.26
CA GLN A 160 -16.90 -1.65 -10.42
C GLN A 160 -17.55 -0.39 -11.00
N VAL A 161 -17.30 -0.03 -12.26
CA VAL A 161 -17.76 1.24 -12.85
C VAL A 161 -19.29 1.40 -12.74
N GLU A 162 -20.07 0.39 -13.14
CA GLU A 162 -21.53 0.50 -13.02
C GLU A 162 -22.01 0.45 -11.57
N GLY A 163 -21.37 -0.38 -10.74
CA GLY A 163 -21.69 -0.49 -9.31
C GLY A 163 -21.47 0.82 -8.55
N ASP A 164 -20.34 1.48 -8.80
CA ASP A 164 -19.99 2.78 -8.24
C ASP A 164 -21.00 3.85 -8.70
N ARG A 165 -21.33 3.88 -10.01
CA ARG A 165 -22.31 4.83 -10.57
C ARG A 165 -23.70 4.69 -9.94
N ASN A 166 -24.18 3.46 -9.76
CA ASN A 166 -25.52 3.19 -9.23
C ASN A 166 -25.72 3.65 -7.78
N VAL A 167 -24.64 3.75 -7.00
CA VAL A 167 -24.67 4.23 -5.61
C VAL A 167 -24.24 5.70 -5.49
N GLY A 168 -24.13 6.42 -6.61
CA GLY A 168 -23.73 7.82 -6.65
C GLY A 168 -22.24 8.08 -6.34
N LYS A 169 -21.40 7.05 -6.42
CA LYS A 169 -19.94 7.16 -6.21
C LYS A 169 -19.27 7.54 -7.53
N MET A 170 -18.87 8.80 -7.66
CA MET A 170 -18.19 9.32 -8.84
C MET A 170 -16.69 9.03 -8.80
N SER A 171 -16.32 7.74 -8.87
CA SER A 171 -14.92 7.31 -8.94
C SER A 171 -14.23 7.78 -10.24
N PRO A 172 -12.89 7.78 -10.31
CA PRO A 172 -12.19 8.26 -11.50
C PRO A 172 -12.61 7.53 -12.77
N LEU A 173 -12.86 6.22 -12.71
CA LEU A 173 -13.28 5.44 -13.87
C LEU A 173 -14.74 5.72 -14.28
N VAL A 174 -15.61 6.11 -13.34
CA VAL A 174 -16.96 6.59 -13.66
C VAL A 174 -16.89 7.91 -14.45
N ARG A 175 -15.91 8.78 -14.15
CA ARG A 175 -15.71 10.06 -14.83
C ARG A 175 -14.98 9.95 -16.17
N LEU A 176 -13.92 9.15 -16.20
CA LEU A 176 -13.00 9.05 -17.35
C LEU A 176 -13.44 7.99 -18.37
N GLY A 177 -14.15 6.96 -17.91
CA GLY A 177 -14.36 5.73 -18.67
C GLY A 177 -13.12 4.82 -18.65
N THR A 178 -13.33 3.56 -19.03
CA THR A 178 -12.28 2.52 -18.97
C THR A 178 -11.13 2.73 -19.95
N GLU A 179 -11.39 3.34 -21.10
CA GLU A 179 -10.38 3.58 -22.14
C GLU A 179 -9.37 4.65 -21.72
N ARG A 180 -9.84 5.81 -21.25
CA ARG A 180 -8.94 6.82 -20.65
C ARG A 180 -8.31 6.28 -19.36
N GLY A 181 -9.04 5.44 -18.62
CA GLY A 181 -8.51 4.74 -17.46
C GLY A 181 -7.28 3.88 -17.78
N SER A 182 -7.29 3.10 -18.87
CA SER A 182 -6.15 2.26 -19.24
C SER A 182 -4.92 3.09 -19.59
N VAL A 183 -5.12 4.24 -20.24
CA VAL A 183 -4.06 5.22 -20.51
C VAL A 183 -3.48 5.80 -19.21
N VAL A 184 -4.30 6.07 -18.19
CA VAL A 184 -3.82 6.51 -16.87
C VAL A 184 -2.96 5.44 -16.20
N VAL A 185 -3.33 4.15 -16.29
CA VAL A 185 -2.50 3.03 -15.76
C VAL A 185 -1.13 3.00 -16.44
N LYS A 186 -1.09 3.13 -17.76
CA LYS A 186 0.17 3.20 -18.53
C LYS A 186 1.05 4.34 -18.04
N TRP A 187 0.51 5.54 -17.93
CA TRP A 187 1.26 6.71 -17.45
C TRP A 187 1.69 6.57 -15.99
N ALA A 188 0.86 6.00 -15.11
CA ALA A 188 1.21 5.77 -13.72
C ALA A 188 2.43 4.85 -13.57
N VAL A 189 2.48 3.76 -14.35
CA VAL A 189 3.63 2.84 -14.36
C VAL A 189 4.87 3.52 -14.95
N MET A 190 4.73 4.27 -16.04
CA MET A 190 5.84 5.04 -16.63
C MET A 190 6.39 6.09 -15.65
N ILE A 191 5.53 6.85 -14.99
CA ILE A 191 5.90 7.86 -13.99
C ILE A 191 6.62 7.21 -12.81
N LEU A 192 6.14 6.06 -12.33
CA LEU A 192 6.79 5.31 -11.24
C LEU A 192 8.25 4.98 -11.56
N TYR A 193 8.53 4.42 -12.75
CA TYR A 193 9.90 4.06 -13.13
C TYR A 193 10.77 5.29 -13.45
N SER A 194 10.19 6.33 -14.04
CA SER A 194 10.89 7.60 -14.25
C SER A 194 11.28 8.25 -12.92
N LEU A 195 10.38 8.26 -11.92
CA LEU A 195 10.66 8.75 -10.58
C LEU A 195 11.71 7.89 -9.87
N LEU A 196 11.62 6.56 -9.95
CA LEU A 196 12.64 5.66 -9.41
C LEU A 196 14.04 6.01 -9.96
N PHE A 197 14.13 6.20 -11.27
CA PHE A 197 15.39 6.56 -11.93
C PHE A 197 15.89 7.95 -11.50
N ALA A 198 15.02 8.97 -11.51
CA ALA A 198 15.37 10.34 -11.14
C ALA A 198 15.81 10.45 -9.67
N ILE A 199 15.06 9.83 -8.75
CA ILE A 199 15.38 9.79 -7.32
C ILE A 199 16.71 9.09 -7.08
N GLY A 200 16.94 7.98 -7.79
CA GLY A 200 18.18 7.26 -7.74
C GLY A 200 19.39 8.08 -8.22
N LEU A 201 19.23 8.82 -9.32
CA LEU A 201 20.27 9.72 -9.84
C LEU A 201 20.56 10.89 -8.90
N SER A 202 19.53 11.39 -8.19
CA SER A 202 19.68 12.42 -7.16
C SER A 202 20.37 11.93 -5.87
N ARG A 203 20.73 10.64 -5.80
CA ARG A 203 21.29 9.96 -4.61
C ARG A 203 20.36 9.93 -3.38
N ALA A 204 19.08 10.28 -3.54
CA ALA A 204 18.09 10.15 -2.48
C ALA A 204 17.76 8.67 -2.19
N LEU A 205 17.85 7.79 -3.19
CA LEU A 205 17.84 6.33 -3.03
C LEU A 205 19.18 5.72 -3.45
N PRO A 206 19.67 4.67 -2.77
CA PRO A 206 20.86 3.94 -3.21
C PRO A 206 20.68 3.34 -4.62
N LEU A 207 21.76 3.30 -5.40
CA LEU A 207 21.75 2.76 -6.77
C LEU A 207 21.29 1.29 -6.84
N SER A 208 21.55 0.49 -5.79
CA SER A 208 21.05 -0.88 -5.66
C SER A 208 19.52 -0.96 -5.68
N CYS A 209 18.82 0.06 -5.16
CA CYS A 209 17.36 0.13 -5.22
C CYS A 209 16.87 0.34 -6.65
N ILE A 210 17.53 1.20 -7.42
CA ILE A 210 17.21 1.42 -8.84
C ILE A 210 17.31 0.10 -9.59
N PHE A 211 18.45 -0.58 -9.45
CA PHE A 211 18.73 -1.82 -10.18
C PHE A 211 17.69 -2.90 -9.86
N LEU A 212 17.48 -3.20 -8.57
CA LEU A 212 16.55 -4.25 -8.18
C LEU A 212 15.09 -3.91 -8.47
N CYS A 213 14.66 -2.65 -8.26
CA CYS A 213 13.29 -2.26 -8.59
C CYS A 213 13.07 -2.25 -10.12
N ALA A 214 14.06 -1.90 -10.93
CA ALA A 214 13.97 -1.96 -12.40
C ALA A 214 13.74 -3.40 -12.91
N MET A 215 14.22 -4.42 -12.19
CA MET A 215 13.94 -5.83 -12.52
C MET A 215 12.45 -6.19 -12.42
N THR A 216 11.63 -5.39 -11.74
CA THR A 216 10.18 -5.59 -11.66
C THR A 216 9.42 -5.01 -12.87
N SER A 217 10.14 -4.39 -13.83
CA SER A 217 9.55 -3.81 -15.05
C SER A 217 8.72 -4.77 -15.91
N PRO A 218 9.04 -6.08 -16.03
CA PRO A 218 8.16 -7.02 -16.74
C PRO A 218 6.78 -7.14 -16.10
N ILE A 219 6.69 -7.04 -14.77
CA ILE A 219 5.42 -7.09 -14.04
C ILE A 219 4.63 -5.79 -14.23
N GLY A 220 5.32 -4.64 -14.25
CA GLY A 220 4.71 -3.36 -14.61
C GLY A 220 4.13 -3.38 -16.02
N LYS A 221 4.87 -3.93 -17.00
CA LYS A 221 4.38 -4.12 -18.37
C LYS A 221 3.18 -5.05 -18.42
N LEU A 222 3.19 -6.14 -17.66
CA LEU A 222 2.05 -7.06 -17.53
C LEU A 222 0.80 -6.35 -17.03
N VAL A 223 0.91 -5.47 -16.02
CA VAL A 223 -0.23 -4.68 -15.53
C VAL A 223 -0.79 -3.79 -16.65
N VAL A 224 0.09 -3.07 -17.35
CA VAL A 224 -0.31 -2.17 -18.43
C VAL A 224 -0.99 -2.92 -19.56
N SER A 225 -0.35 -3.96 -20.11
CA SER A 225 -0.90 -4.73 -21.23
C SER A 225 -2.20 -5.42 -20.85
N TYR A 226 -2.28 -5.99 -19.65
CA TYR A 226 -3.49 -6.65 -19.18
C TYR A 226 -4.68 -5.68 -19.13
N VAL A 227 -4.48 -4.48 -18.59
CA VAL A 227 -5.54 -3.47 -18.52
C VAL A 227 -5.88 -2.95 -19.92
N GLU A 228 -4.90 -2.63 -20.75
CA GLU A 228 -5.11 -2.17 -22.14
C GLU A 228 -5.93 -3.18 -22.97
N GLU A 229 -5.66 -4.48 -22.82
CA GLU A 229 -6.36 -5.53 -23.58
C GLU A 229 -7.75 -5.87 -23.02
N ASN A 230 -7.94 -5.79 -21.70
CA ASN A 230 -9.12 -6.37 -21.04
C ASN A 230 -10.06 -5.34 -20.42
N HIS A 231 -9.80 -4.03 -20.51
CA HIS A 231 -10.61 -3.01 -19.81
C HIS A 231 -12.10 -2.97 -20.21
N LYS A 232 -12.49 -3.57 -21.35
CA LYS A 232 -13.88 -3.69 -21.80
C LYS A 232 -14.54 -5.02 -21.37
N ASP A 233 -13.75 -6.02 -20.97
CA ASP A 233 -14.22 -7.36 -20.59
C ASP A 233 -14.41 -7.45 -19.08
N LYS A 234 -15.67 -7.37 -18.63
CA LYS A 234 -16.04 -7.40 -17.20
C LYS A 234 -15.64 -8.69 -16.49
N GLY A 235 -15.58 -9.81 -17.21
CA GLY A 235 -15.23 -11.12 -16.65
C GLY A 235 -13.74 -11.24 -16.35
N LYS A 236 -12.90 -10.58 -17.15
CA LYS A 236 -11.44 -10.61 -17.00
C LYS A 236 -10.92 -9.46 -16.15
N ILE A 237 -11.40 -8.24 -16.37
CA ILE A 237 -10.80 -7.02 -15.82
C ILE A 237 -10.72 -6.98 -14.28
N PHE A 238 -11.56 -7.76 -13.59
CA PHE A 238 -11.45 -8.00 -12.16
C PHE A 238 -10.04 -8.41 -11.70
N MET A 239 -9.26 -9.06 -12.56
CA MET A 239 -7.90 -9.49 -12.23
C MET A 239 -6.87 -8.36 -12.18
N ALA A 240 -7.15 -7.19 -12.77
CA ALA A 240 -6.21 -6.07 -12.85
C ALA A 240 -5.66 -5.64 -11.48
N LYS A 241 -6.54 -5.58 -10.46
CA LYS A 241 -6.13 -5.22 -9.09
C LYS A 241 -5.14 -6.23 -8.49
N TYR A 242 -5.26 -7.54 -8.76
CA TYR A 242 -4.33 -8.52 -8.21
C TYR A 242 -2.97 -8.47 -8.91
N TYR A 243 -2.93 -8.17 -10.21
CA TYR A 243 -1.66 -7.90 -10.88
C TYR A 243 -0.98 -6.66 -10.28
N CYS A 244 -1.74 -5.62 -9.95
CA CYS A 244 -1.20 -4.46 -9.24
C CYS A 244 -0.71 -4.81 -7.83
N VAL A 245 -1.42 -5.67 -7.08
CA VAL A 245 -0.97 -6.15 -5.76
C VAL A 245 0.34 -6.91 -5.88
N ARG A 246 0.45 -7.83 -6.85
CA ARG A 246 1.70 -8.55 -7.12
C ARG A 246 2.82 -7.59 -7.50
N PHE A 247 2.52 -6.60 -8.33
CA PHE A 247 3.47 -5.59 -8.72
C PHE A 247 3.99 -4.79 -7.52
N HIS A 248 3.09 -4.27 -6.67
CA HIS A 248 3.43 -3.55 -5.45
C HIS A 248 4.26 -4.40 -4.48
N ALA A 249 3.87 -5.66 -4.25
CA ALA A 249 4.60 -6.55 -3.34
C ALA A 249 6.02 -6.84 -3.83
N LEU A 250 6.18 -7.15 -5.12
CA LEU A 250 7.50 -7.40 -5.71
C LEU A 250 8.36 -6.14 -5.76
N PHE A 251 7.77 -4.98 -6.10
CA PHE A 251 8.46 -3.70 -6.10
C PHE A 251 8.92 -3.32 -4.68
N GLY A 252 8.07 -3.47 -3.67
CA GLY A 252 8.41 -3.24 -2.28
C GLY A 252 9.50 -4.18 -1.77
N ALA A 253 9.42 -5.48 -2.11
CA ALA A 253 10.46 -6.45 -1.77
C ALA A 253 11.82 -6.10 -2.43
N ALA A 254 11.79 -5.71 -3.70
CA ALA A 254 12.98 -5.25 -4.42
C ALA A 254 13.58 -3.98 -3.81
N LEU A 255 12.73 -3.03 -3.38
CA LEU A 255 13.16 -1.81 -2.71
C LEU A 255 13.86 -2.12 -1.37
N VAL A 256 13.26 -2.99 -0.55
CA VAL A 256 13.87 -3.45 0.72
C VAL A 256 15.19 -4.18 0.47
N ALA A 257 15.23 -5.11 -0.48
CA ALA A 257 16.45 -5.82 -0.85
C ALA A 257 17.55 -4.85 -1.33
N GLY A 258 17.16 -3.79 -2.06
CA GLY A 258 18.06 -2.73 -2.51
C GLY A 258 18.68 -1.96 -1.34
N LEU A 259 17.86 -1.58 -0.36
CA LEU A 259 18.32 -0.90 0.85
C LEU A 259 19.25 -1.78 1.69
N ILE A 260 18.92 -3.06 1.86
CA ILE A 260 19.76 -4.03 2.58
C ILE A 260 21.10 -4.21 1.85
N THR A 261 21.08 -4.38 0.53
CA THR A 261 22.29 -4.51 -0.29
C THR A 261 23.19 -3.29 -0.15
N ALA A 262 22.62 -2.09 -0.19
CA ALA A 262 23.38 -0.85 0.02
C ALA A 262 24.06 -0.83 1.39
N ARG A 263 23.35 -1.22 2.45
CA ARG A 263 23.90 -1.31 3.81
C ARG A 263 25.07 -2.29 3.87
N ILE A 264 24.91 -3.50 3.33
CA ILE A 264 25.97 -4.52 3.31
C ILE A 264 27.21 -4.05 2.54
N LEU A 265 27.03 -3.40 1.39
CA LEU A 265 28.14 -2.90 0.57
C LEU A 265 28.94 -1.83 1.31
N VAL A 266 28.26 -0.89 1.98
CA VAL A 266 28.90 0.14 2.81
C VAL A 266 29.67 -0.52 3.97
N THR A 267 29.03 -1.44 4.70
CA THR A 267 29.66 -2.13 5.85
C THR A 267 30.83 -3.02 5.44
N LYS A 268 30.92 -3.52 4.19
CA LYS A 268 32.09 -4.28 3.72
C LYS A 268 33.27 -3.42 3.27
N HIS A 269 33.02 -2.19 2.80
CA HIS A 269 34.08 -1.31 2.29
C HIS A 269 34.74 -0.46 3.39
N ILE A 270 33.99 -0.05 4.42
CA ILE A 270 34.53 0.71 5.56
C ILE A 270 35.55 -0.06 6.43
N PRO A 271 35.39 -1.36 6.77
CA PRO A 271 36.36 -2.07 7.63
C PRO A 271 37.74 -2.24 7.01
N LYS A 272 37.91 -2.04 5.69
CA LYS A 272 39.22 -2.09 5.02
C LYS A 272 40.02 -0.78 5.09
N LEU A 273 39.36 0.36 5.34
CA LEU A 273 40.01 1.68 5.34
C LEU A 273 40.53 2.12 6.72
N VAL A 274 40.13 1.43 7.79
CA VAL A 274 40.53 1.76 9.18
C VAL A 274 41.76 0.96 9.64
N PHE A 275 42.23 0.00 8.83
CA PHE A 275 43.38 -0.86 9.14
C PHE A 275 44.54 -0.73 8.13
N GLN A 276 44.68 0.43 7.48
CA GLN A 276 45.90 0.85 6.77
C GLN A 276 46.40 2.16 7.36
#